data_AF-A0A524J6Q0-F1
#
_entry.id   AF-A0A524J6Q0-F1
#
_cell.length_a   1.000
_cell.length_b   1.000
_cell.length_c   1.000
_cell.angle_alpha   90.00
_cell.angle_beta   90.00
_cell.angle_gamma   90.00
#
_symmetry.space_group_name_H-M   'P 1'
#
loop_
_entity.id
_entity.type
_entity.pdbx_description
1 polymer ?
#
loop_
_entity_poly.entity_id
_entity_poly.type
_entity_poly.pdbx_seq_one_letter_code
_entity_poly.pdbx_strand_id
1 'polypeptide(L)'
;MVEGRYTLTDLIHDVEKQSGGKIKASDWYPVPTVVAVSELVGAIAGKNMVTFTNHTHCGLATYLFVKDNEHIIPLTRFIDVDSLFTELYELAEKASGKKVQLFTKVKAYSLIKKHIKKDQLPEGMNVMEFLNVLKRVFSEDTKKGLSKFSWNMMYVGAMHFMDSYNYDIERVKRCSIHYTTPDMRLIPFCAYNSGPVYRTDVEKRFSIPLDEWRKKHGDQYT
;
A
#
# COMPACT_ATOMS: atom_id res chain seq x y z
N MET A 1 -2.48 24.82 -16.43
CA MET A 1 -2.32 23.38 -16.72
C MET A 1 -0.83 23.14 -16.91
N VAL A 2 -0.28 22.03 -16.42
CA VAL A 2 1.16 21.73 -16.57
C VAL A 2 1.45 21.48 -18.06
N GLU A 3 2.48 22.13 -18.59
CA GLU A 3 2.98 21.89 -19.94
C GLU A 3 4.07 20.80 -19.83
N GLY A 4 3.76 19.57 -20.23
CA GLY A 4 4.67 18.43 -20.14
C GLY A 4 4.17 17.28 -19.25
N ARG A 5 5.10 16.46 -18.73
CA ARG A 5 4.79 15.26 -17.95
C ARG A 5 4.41 15.60 -16.52
N TYR A 6 3.29 15.04 -16.07
CA TYR A 6 2.85 15.07 -14.69
C TYR A 6 3.39 13.85 -13.92
N THR A 7 4.16 14.09 -12.87
CA THR A 7 4.79 13.06 -12.04
C THR A 7 4.02 12.84 -10.73
N LEU A 8 4.34 11.75 -10.02
CA LEU A 8 3.78 11.52 -8.68
C LEU A 8 4.16 12.64 -7.70
N THR A 9 5.34 13.25 -7.87
CA THR A 9 5.76 14.39 -7.05
C THR A 9 5.00 15.66 -7.38
N ASP A 10 4.63 15.87 -8.65
CA ASP A 10 3.74 16.99 -9.02
C ASP A 10 2.35 16.81 -8.39
N LEU A 11 1.83 15.58 -8.43
CA LEU A 11 0.56 15.23 -7.80
C LEU A 11 0.52 15.58 -6.31
N ILE A 12 1.53 15.18 -5.53
CA ILE A 12 1.50 15.43 -4.09
C ILE A 12 1.64 16.92 -3.75
N HIS A 13 2.39 17.70 -4.55
CA HIS A 13 2.49 19.16 -4.36
C HIS A 13 1.18 19.86 -4.73
N ASP A 14 0.50 19.40 -5.79
CA ASP A 14 -0.83 19.90 -6.14
C ASP A 14 -1.86 19.54 -5.08
N VAL A 15 -1.82 18.34 -4.51
CA VAL A 15 -2.67 17.95 -3.37
C VAL A 15 -2.39 18.83 -2.15
N GLU A 16 -1.13 19.13 -1.85
CA GLU A 16 -0.78 20.07 -0.78
C GLU A 16 -1.38 21.45 -1.00
N LYS A 17 -1.25 21.98 -2.22
CA LYS A 17 -1.85 23.27 -2.59
C LYS A 17 -3.38 23.25 -2.52
N GLN A 18 -4.02 22.22 -3.09
CA GLN A 18 -5.48 22.10 -3.13
C GLN A 18 -6.09 21.86 -1.75
N SER A 19 -5.37 21.18 -0.86
CA SER A 19 -5.80 20.97 0.53
C SER A 19 -5.51 22.15 1.46
N GLY A 20 -4.96 23.26 0.94
CA GLY A 20 -4.56 24.40 1.76
C GLY A 20 -3.47 24.07 2.78
N GLY A 21 -2.60 23.09 2.46
CA GLY A 21 -1.53 22.62 3.35
C GLY A 21 -1.96 21.63 4.43
N LYS A 22 -3.22 21.16 4.43
CA LYS A 22 -3.70 20.12 5.37
C LYS A 22 -3.03 18.76 5.13
N ILE A 23 -2.70 18.44 3.87
CA ILE A 23 -1.97 17.22 3.48
C ILE A 23 -0.67 17.66 2.80
N LYS A 24 0.46 17.55 3.48
CA LYS A 24 1.75 18.00 2.95
C LYS A 24 2.38 16.94 2.06
N ALA A 25 3.24 17.35 1.13
CA ALA A 25 4.06 16.42 0.35
C ALA A 25 4.88 15.48 1.25
N SER A 26 5.33 15.98 2.41
CA SER A 26 6.04 15.17 3.43
C SER A 26 5.18 14.09 4.11
N ASP A 27 3.87 14.08 3.90
CA ASP A 27 2.96 13.07 4.47
C ASP A 27 2.84 11.82 3.59
N TRP A 28 3.49 11.83 2.42
CA TRP A 28 3.44 10.75 1.44
C TRP A 28 4.68 9.88 1.49
N TYR A 29 4.46 8.57 1.39
CA TYR A 29 5.51 7.57 1.40
C TYR A 29 5.47 6.70 0.14
N PRO A 30 6.63 6.27 -0.38
CA PRO A 30 6.67 5.18 -1.34
C PRO A 30 5.93 3.96 -0.80
N VAL A 31 5.12 3.32 -1.64
CA VAL A 31 4.40 2.10 -1.27
C VAL A 31 5.29 1.03 -0.59
N PRO A 32 6.54 0.74 -1.02
CA PRO A 32 7.36 -0.29 -0.38
C PRO A 32 7.80 0.05 1.05
N THR A 33 7.52 1.25 1.59
CA THR A 33 7.80 1.58 3.00
C THR A 33 7.13 0.59 3.96
N VAL A 34 5.99 -0.01 3.59
CA VAL A 34 5.28 -1.00 4.43
C VAL A 34 6.01 -2.33 4.61
N VAL A 35 7.12 -2.56 3.91
CA VAL A 35 7.98 -3.75 4.07
C VAL A 35 8.37 -3.96 5.54
N ALA A 36 8.70 -2.90 6.28
CA ALA A 36 9.02 -2.98 7.71
C ALA A 36 7.94 -3.68 8.54
N VAL A 37 6.67 -3.43 8.21
CA VAL A 37 5.53 -4.05 8.88
C VAL A 37 5.40 -5.51 8.47
N SER A 38 5.46 -5.81 7.15
CA SER A 38 5.36 -7.18 6.64
C SER A 38 6.45 -8.10 7.18
N GLU A 39 7.71 -7.64 7.23
CA GLU A 39 8.84 -8.40 7.77
C GLU A 39 8.66 -8.68 9.26
N LEU A 40 8.21 -7.69 10.03
CA LEU A 40 7.95 -7.88 11.46
C LEU A 40 6.81 -8.87 11.69
N VAL A 41 5.71 -8.75 10.94
CA VAL A 41 4.58 -9.69 11.03
C VAL A 41 5.03 -11.10 10.64
N GLY A 42 5.84 -11.25 9.59
CA GLY A 42 6.42 -12.54 9.20
C GLY A 42 7.30 -13.15 10.29
N ALA A 43 8.20 -12.37 10.87
CA ALA A 43 9.05 -12.80 11.98
C ALA A 43 8.23 -13.23 13.22
N ILE A 44 7.18 -12.47 13.55
CA ILE A 44 6.26 -12.77 14.65
C ILE A 44 5.39 -14.01 14.37
N ALA A 45 4.97 -14.22 13.12
CA ALA A 45 4.16 -15.36 12.73
C ALA A 45 4.98 -16.63 12.49
N GLY A 46 6.31 -16.50 12.34
CA GLY A 46 7.21 -17.62 12.02
C GLY A 46 6.98 -18.19 10.62
N LYS A 47 6.36 -17.41 9.73
CA LYS A 47 6.09 -17.78 8.33
C LYS A 47 6.38 -16.59 7.43
N ASN A 48 6.78 -16.87 6.20
CA ASN A 48 6.93 -15.83 5.18
C ASN A 48 5.54 -15.23 4.88
N MET A 49 5.45 -13.91 4.96
CA MET A 49 4.27 -13.17 4.54
C MET A 49 4.51 -12.62 3.14
N VAL A 50 3.43 -12.31 2.42
CA VAL A 50 3.55 -11.57 1.17
C VAL A 50 4.08 -10.17 1.50
N THR A 51 5.31 -9.89 1.07
CA THR A 51 5.96 -8.59 1.24
C THR A 51 6.00 -7.88 -0.11
N PHE A 52 5.35 -6.72 -0.21
CA PHE A 52 5.35 -5.92 -1.43
C PHE A 52 6.60 -5.03 -1.49
N THR A 53 7.65 -5.54 -2.13
CA THR A 53 8.96 -4.87 -2.28
C THR A 53 9.10 -4.10 -3.59
N ASN A 54 7.99 -3.56 -4.11
CA ASN A 54 8.01 -2.92 -5.42
C ASN A 54 8.94 -1.71 -5.49
N HIS A 55 9.28 -1.29 -6.71
CA HIS A 55 10.10 -0.10 -6.91
C HIS A 55 9.46 1.14 -6.25
N THR A 56 10.27 2.05 -5.70
CA THR A 56 9.80 3.26 -4.98
C THR A 56 9.00 4.20 -5.88
N HIS A 57 9.42 4.36 -7.13
CA HIS A 57 8.65 5.10 -8.15
C HIS A 57 7.34 4.44 -8.59
N CYS A 58 6.99 3.25 -8.08
CA CYS A 58 5.73 2.61 -8.47
C CYS A 58 4.49 3.35 -7.97
N GLY A 59 4.57 3.95 -6.80
CA GLY A 59 3.45 4.66 -6.21
C GLY A 59 3.83 5.34 -4.91
N LEU A 60 3.02 6.34 -4.57
CA LEU A 60 3.06 7.04 -3.30
C LEU A 60 1.73 6.83 -2.58
N ALA A 61 1.77 6.82 -1.26
CA ALA A 61 0.56 6.72 -0.46
C ALA A 61 0.66 7.51 0.83
N THR A 62 -0.49 7.91 1.34
CA THR A 62 -0.66 8.45 2.68
C THR A 62 -1.93 7.87 3.31
N TYR A 63 -2.01 7.98 4.63
CA TYR A 63 -3.19 7.63 5.41
C TYR A 63 -3.70 8.87 6.10
N LEU A 64 -5.00 9.10 6.00
CA LEU A 64 -5.68 10.25 6.57
C LEU A 64 -6.68 9.78 7.60
N PHE A 65 -6.68 10.41 8.77
CA PHE A 65 -7.82 10.37 9.67
C PHE A 65 -8.83 11.45 9.26
N VAL A 66 -10.02 11.04 8.85
CA VAL A 66 -11.12 11.87 8.35
C VAL A 66 -12.27 11.76 9.34
N LYS A 67 -12.52 12.82 10.09
CA LYS A 67 -13.70 12.93 10.96
C LYS A 67 -14.89 13.52 10.19
N ASP A 68 -14.61 14.53 9.36
CA ASP A 68 -15.52 15.19 8.44
C ASP A 68 -14.70 15.96 7.38
N ASN A 69 -15.37 16.72 6.51
CA ASN A 69 -14.74 17.44 5.40
C ASN A 69 -13.71 18.49 5.85
N GLU A 70 -13.84 19.03 7.07
CA GLU A 70 -12.93 20.05 7.58
C GLU A 70 -11.80 19.46 8.42
N HIS A 71 -12.07 18.34 9.09
CA HIS A 71 -11.16 17.68 10.02
C HIS A 71 -10.51 16.45 9.38
N ILE A 72 -9.50 16.72 8.54
CA ILE A 72 -8.63 15.72 7.90
C ILE A 72 -7.23 15.85 8.50
N ILE A 73 -6.72 14.79 9.11
CA ILE A 73 -5.44 14.75 9.81
C ILE A 73 -4.57 13.61 9.24
N PRO A 74 -3.46 13.91 8.55
CA PRO A 74 -2.53 12.88 8.09
C PRO A 74 -1.95 12.06 9.24
N LEU A 75 -1.75 10.76 9.04
CA LEU A 75 -1.23 9.82 10.05
C LEU A 75 0.11 10.28 10.65
N THR A 76 0.97 10.88 9.83
CA THR A 76 2.28 11.45 10.20
C THR A 76 2.20 12.57 11.23
N ARG A 77 1.04 13.21 11.39
CA ARG A 77 0.83 14.24 12.41
C ARG A 77 0.87 13.62 13.80
N PHE A 78 0.29 12.45 14.01
CA PHE A 78 0.23 11.82 15.32
C PHE A 78 1.06 10.54 15.46
N ILE A 79 1.72 10.09 14.39
CA ILE A 79 2.68 8.98 14.39
C ILE A 79 4.01 9.46 13.80
N ASP A 80 5.12 9.17 14.48
CA ASP A 80 6.46 9.26 13.88
C ASP A 80 6.72 8.03 13.00
N VAL A 81 6.29 8.09 11.75
CA VAL A 81 6.30 6.96 10.81
C VAL A 81 7.74 6.54 10.47
N ASP A 82 8.64 7.51 10.24
CA ASP A 82 10.02 7.25 9.85
C ASP A 82 10.74 6.44 10.92
N SER A 83 10.76 6.97 12.16
CA SER A 83 11.42 6.32 13.29
C SER A 83 10.75 4.98 13.64
N LEU A 84 9.41 4.93 13.59
CA LEU A 84 8.67 3.70 13.85
C LEU A 84 9.06 2.61 12.86
N PHE A 85 9.01 2.89 11.56
CA PHE A 85 9.21 1.85 10.55
C PHE A 85 10.67 1.37 10.52
N THR A 86 11.63 2.26 10.74
CA THR A 86 13.05 1.87 10.93
C THR A 86 13.20 0.93 12.12
N GLU A 87 12.67 1.29 13.30
CA GLU A 87 12.79 0.44 14.50
C GLU A 87 12.01 -0.88 14.37
N LEU A 88 10.88 -0.91 13.67
CA LEU A 88 10.15 -2.15 13.38
C LEU A 88 10.94 -3.08 12.45
N TYR A 89 11.58 -2.54 11.42
CA TYR A 89 12.41 -3.32 10.50
C TYR A 89 13.63 -3.91 11.23
N GLU A 90 14.35 -3.11 12.02
CA GLU A 90 15.45 -3.63 12.84
C GLU A 90 15.00 -4.71 13.84
N LEU A 91 13.81 -4.55 14.43
CA LEU A 91 13.24 -5.55 15.32
C LEU A 91 12.94 -6.85 14.56
N ALA A 92 12.42 -6.75 13.33
CA ALA A 92 12.17 -7.90 12.46
C ALA A 92 13.47 -8.65 12.15
N GLU A 93 14.53 -7.95 11.73
CA GLU A 93 15.85 -8.55 11.46
C GLU A 93 16.41 -9.27 12.69
N LYS A 94 16.33 -8.63 13.87
CA LYS A 94 16.78 -9.23 15.14
C LYS A 94 15.93 -10.42 15.59
N ALA A 95 14.68 -10.51 15.14
CA ALA A 95 13.74 -11.59 15.49
C ALA A 95 13.77 -12.75 14.50
N SER A 96 14.25 -12.53 13.28
CA SER A 96 14.37 -13.56 12.25
C SER A 96 15.17 -14.77 12.75
N GLY A 97 14.61 -15.97 12.58
CA GLY A 97 15.22 -17.24 13.03
C GLY A 97 15.14 -17.55 14.54
N LYS A 98 14.53 -16.69 15.37
CA LYS A 98 14.40 -16.93 16.82
C LYS A 98 13.08 -17.61 17.19
N LYS A 99 13.15 -18.61 18.10
CA LYS A 99 11.97 -19.37 18.57
C LYS A 99 11.02 -18.59 19.50
N VAL A 100 11.49 -17.52 20.16
CA VAL A 100 10.68 -16.84 21.19
C VAL A 100 10.03 -15.56 20.66
N GLN A 101 8.88 -15.71 20.02
CA GLN A 101 8.14 -14.62 19.36
C GLN A 101 7.37 -13.70 20.31
N LEU A 102 7.13 -14.12 21.56
CA LEU A 102 6.36 -13.35 22.54
C LEU A 102 7.06 -12.02 22.91
N PHE A 103 8.39 -12.04 23.11
CA PHE A 103 9.16 -10.83 23.39
C PHE A 103 9.15 -9.85 22.22
N THR A 104 9.17 -10.36 20.97
CA THR A 104 9.08 -9.53 19.77
C THR A 104 7.73 -8.81 19.70
N LYS A 105 6.62 -9.49 20.00
CA LYS A 105 5.28 -8.86 20.06
C LYS A 105 5.23 -7.73 21.10
N VAL A 106 5.78 -7.95 22.30
CA VAL A 106 5.80 -6.94 23.38
C VAL A 106 6.65 -5.74 22.96
N LYS A 107 7.83 -5.96 22.37
CA LYS A 107 8.69 -4.89 21.85
C LYS A 107 8.00 -4.10 20.74
N ALA A 108 7.37 -4.78 19.78
CA ALA A 108 6.62 -4.14 18.70
C ALA A 108 5.51 -3.22 19.25
N TYR A 109 4.73 -3.72 20.21
CA TYR A 109 3.70 -2.91 20.88
C TYR A 109 4.28 -1.68 21.60
N SER A 110 5.42 -1.86 22.27
CA SER A 110 6.14 -0.75 22.93
C SER A 110 6.62 0.30 21.92
N LEU A 111 7.17 -0.14 20.77
CA LEU A 111 7.62 0.74 19.69
C LEU A 111 6.47 1.55 19.10
N ILE A 112 5.34 0.90 18.79
CA ILE A 112 4.15 1.59 18.30
C ILE A 112 3.71 2.64 19.33
N LYS A 113 3.63 2.29 20.61
CA LYS A 113 3.22 3.22 21.67
C LYS A 113 4.21 4.38 21.87
N LYS A 114 5.51 4.13 21.72
CA LYS A 114 6.59 5.12 21.82
C LYS A 114 6.47 6.20 20.73
N HIS A 115 6.10 5.79 19.52
CA HIS A 115 6.06 6.67 18.34
C HIS A 115 4.70 7.35 18.11
N ILE A 116 3.74 7.19 19.03
CA ILE A 116 2.50 7.97 19.05
C ILE A 116 2.75 9.32 19.74
N LYS A 117 2.52 10.41 19.00
CA LYS A 117 2.53 11.79 19.50
C LYS A 117 1.20 12.07 20.19
N LYS A 118 1.14 11.80 21.49
CA LYS A 118 -0.11 11.79 22.29
C LYS A 118 -0.83 13.13 22.29
N ASP A 119 -0.08 14.21 22.20
CA ASP A 119 -0.54 15.60 22.15
C ASP A 119 -1.15 15.99 20.79
N GLN A 120 -0.89 15.21 19.74
CA GLN A 120 -1.37 15.47 18.38
C GLN A 120 -2.44 14.47 17.91
N LEU A 121 -2.90 13.59 18.80
CA LEU A 121 -3.96 12.63 18.49
C LEU A 121 -5.23 13.35 18.06
N PRO A 122 -5.98 12.81 17.07
CA PRO A 122 -7.25 13.37 16.67
C PRO A 122 -8.25 13.43 17.83
N GLU A 123 -9.10 14.46 17.83
CA GLU A 123 -10.13 14.64 18.85
C GLU A 123 -11.06 13.40 18.91
N GLY A 124 -11.31 12.91 20.13
CA GLY A 124 -12.09 11.68 20.34
C GLY A 124 -11.31 10.39 20.09
N MET A 125 -9.99 10.46 19.92
CA MET A 125 -9.10 9.30 19.85
C MET A 125 -8.07 9.33 20.98
N ASN A 126 -8.03 8.27 21.79
CA ASN A 126 -6.93 8.01 22.70
C ASN A 126 -5.98 6.91 22.18
N VAL A 127 -4.83 6.77 22.85
CA VAL A 127 -3.80 5.77 22.49
C VAL A 127 -4.35 4.35 22.47
N MET A 128 -5.22 3.98 23.42
CA MET A 128 -5.76 2.62 23.50
C MET A 128 -6.74 2.33 22.38
N GLU A 129 -7.56 3.32 22.01
CA GLU A 129 -8.45 3.22 20.84
C GLU A 129 -7.65 3.05 19.56
N PHE A 130 -6.61 3.85 19.35
CA PHE A 130 -5.73 3.71 18.19
C PHE A 130 -5.07 2.32 18.13
N LEU A 131 -4.54 1.82 19.25
CA LEU A 131 -3.94 0.49 19.31
C LEU A 131 -4.96 -0.63 19.06
N ASN A 132 -6.20 -0.47 19.54
CA ASN A 132 -7.29 -1.41 19.26
C ASN A 132 -7.65 -1.43 17.77
N VAL A 133 -7.57 -0.29 17.08
CA VAL A 133 -7.76 -0.23 15.63
C VAL A 133 -6.65 -0.99 14.92
N LEU A 134 -5.38 -0.69 15.23
CA LEU A 134 -4.26 -1.39 14.61
C LEU A 134 -4.39 -2.90 14.80
N LYS A 135 -4.73 -3.35 16.01
CA LYS A 135 -4.99 -4.75 16.30
C LYS A 135 -6.04 -5.37 15.37
N ARG A 136 -7.13 -4.65 15.06
CA ARG A 136 -8.19 -5.11 14.14
C ARG A 136 -7.71 -5.20 12.69
N VAL A 137 -6.87 -4.26 12.25
CA VAL A 137 -6.28 -4.28 10.90
C VAL A 137 -5.37 -5.50 10.73
N PHE A 138 -4.65 -5.90 11.78
CA PHE A 138 -3.72 -7.04 11.75
C PHE A 138 -4.30 -8.38 12.24
N SER A 139 -5.56 -8.42 12.68
CA SER A 139 -6.25 -9.67 13.03
C SER A 139 -7.13 -10.15 11.88
N GLU A 140 -7.11 -11.45 11.59
CA GLU A 140 -8.01 -12.08 10.59
C GLU A 140 -9.51 -11.92 10.94
N ASP A 141 -9.82 -11.50 12.17
CA ASP A 141 -11.17 -11.27 12.65
C ASP A 141 -11.75 -9.90 12.24
N THR A 142 -12.61 -10.00 11.22
CA THR A 142 -13.89 -9.30 11.02
C THR A 142 -13.93 -7.92 10.36
N LYS A 143 -14.46 -7.95 9.13
CA LYS A 143 -15.22 -6.89 8.44
C LYS A 143 -16.27 -6.17 9.31
N LYS A 144 -16.68 -6.73 10.46
CA LYS A 144 -17.61 -6.12 11.43
C LYS A 144 -16.93 -5.17 12.44
N GLY A 145 -15.68 -5.42 12.84
CA GLY A 145 -14.93 -4.57 13.78
C GLY A 145 -14.28 -3.35 13.13
N LEU A 146 -13.94 -3.44 11.84
CA LEU A 146 -13.44 -2.30 11.07
C LEU A 146 -14.51 -1.19 10.93
N SER A 147 -15.80 -1.52 10.96
CA SER A 147 -16.88 -0.61 10.55
C SER A 147 -17.21 0.57 11.50
N LYS A 148 -16.45 0.83 12.57
CA LYS A 148 -16.60 2.09 13.35
C LYS A 148 -15.40 3.04 13.23
N PHE A 149 -14.26 2.57 12.72
CA PHE A 149 -13.03 3.38 12.62
C PHE A 149 -12.35 3.29 11.24
N SER A 150 -12.49 2.18 10.52
CA SER A 150 -12.13 2.11 9.10
C SER A 150 -12.90 3.14 8.26
N TRP A 151 -14.01 3.67 8.76
CA TRP A 151 -14.71 4.78 8.13
C TRP A 151 -14.00 6.12 8.30
N ASN A 152 -13.08 6.23 9.27
CA ASN A 152 -12.34 7.45 9.51
C ASN A 152 -10.89 7.34 9.05
N MET A 153 -10.30 6.16 8.90
CA MET A 153 -8.98 6.04 8.25
C MET A 153 -9.12 5.81 6.75
N MET A 154 -8.72 6.80 5.97
CA MET A 154 -8.74 6.75 4.51
C MET A 154 -7.33 6.54 3.97
N TYR A 155 -7.14 5.50 3.17
CA TYR A 155 -5.95 5.33 2.36
C TYR A 155 -6.08 6.19 1.11
N VAL A 156 -5.07 7.02 0.84
CA VAL A 156 -4.95 7.76 -0.41
C VAL A 156 -3.68 7.30 -1.10
N GLY A 157 -3.84 6.66 -2.26
CA GLY A 157 -2.73 6.13 -3.05
C GLY A 157 -2.70 6.73 -4.44
N ALA A 158 -1.50 6.88 -4.98
CA ALA A 158 -1.26 7.31 -6.34
C ALA A 158 -0.27 6.36 -7.02
N MET A 159 -0.54 6.03 -8.28
CA MET A 159 0.25 5.09 -9.07
C MET A 159 0.35 5.60 -10.50
N HIS A 160 1.58 5.75 -11.01
CA HIS A 160 1.82 6.11 -12.41
C HIS A 160 2.36 4.90 -13.16
N PHE A 161 1.61 4.38 -14.12
CA PHE A 161 2.14 3.34 -15.01
C PHE A 161 3.22 3.90 -15.92
N MET A 162 4.16 3.05 -16.32
CA MET A 162 5.20 3.44 -17.27
C MET A 162 4.62 3.54 -18.69
N ASP A 163 5.21 4.38 -19.51
CA ASP A 163 4.97 4.52 -20.93
C ASP A 163 6.30 4.44 -21.71
N SER A 164 6.24 4.60 -23.03
CA SER A 164 7.42 4.45 -23.91
C SER A 164 8.55 5.46 -23.64
N TYR A 165 8.28 6.57 -22.93
CA TYR A 165 9.27 7.62 -22.63
C TYR A 165 9.87 7.52 -21.23
N ASN A 166 9.34 6.67 -20.34
CA ASN A 166 9.88 6.48 -18.98
C ASN A 166 9.95 5.00 -18.58
N TYR A 167 10.04 4.11 -19.58
CA TYR A 167 10.10 2.68 -19.35
C TYR A 167 11.43 2.30 -18.68
N ASP A 168 11.35 1.71 -17.50
CA ASP A 168 12.49 1.30 -16.69
C ASP A 168 12.41 -0.18 -16.35
N ILE A 169 13.41 -0.94 -16.80
CA ILE A 169 13.51 -2.38 -16.59
C ILE A 169 13.70 -2.74 -15.11
N GLU A 170 14.38 -1.91 -14.32
CA GLU A 170 14.55 -2.16 -12.89
C GLU A 170 13.22 -2.05 -12.15
N ARG A 171 12.37 -1.13 -12.59
CA ARG A 171 10.99 -1.02 -12.09
C ARG A 171 10.13 -2.22 -12.50
N VAL A 172 10.33 -2.78 -13.69
CA VAL A 172 9.66 -4.02 -14.14
C VAL A 172 10.09 -5.23 -13.31
N LYS A 173 11.39 -5.39 -13.04
CA LYS A 173 11.95 -6.50 -12.24
C LYS A 173 11.37 -6.56 -10.83
N ARG A 174 10.97 -5.39 -10.28
CA ARG A 174 10.35 -5.24 -8.97
C ARG A 174 8.85 -4.92 -9.05
N CYS A 175 8.15 -5.39 -10.08
CA CYS A 175 6.70 -5.19 -10.13
C CYS A 175 6.01 -6.05 -9.06
N SER A 176 4.98 -5.54 -8.40
CA SER A 176 4.12 -6.30 -7.48
C SER A 176 2.77 -6.68 -8.11
N ILE A 177 2.48 -6.17 -9.31
CA ILE A 177 1.24 -6.40 -10.04
C ILE A 177 1.58 -7.20 -11.29
N HIS A 178 0.95 -8.36 -11.45
CA HIS A 178 1.25 -9.29 -12.53
C HIS A 178 -0.02 -9.82 -13.17
N TYR A 179 0.09 -10.15 -14.45
CA TYR A 179 -0.92 -10.91 -15.18
C TYR A 179 -0.45 -12.35 -15.35
N THR A 180 -1.33 -13.29 -15.03
CA THR A 180 -1.18 -14.68 -15.41
C THR A 180 -1.81 -14.90 -16.79
N THR A 181 -1.14 -15.61 -17.66
CA THR A 181 -1.62 -15.94 -19.00
C THR A 181 -2.05 -17.42 -19.09
N PRO A 182 -2.88 -17.81 -20.07
CA PRO A 182 -3.28 -19.21 -20.26
C PRO A 182 -2.12 -20.17 -20.54
N ASP A 183 -1.01 -19.68 -21.11
CA ASP A 183 0.24 -20.44 -21.25
C ASP A 183 1.15 -20.38 -20.01
N MET A 184 0.57 -20.12 -18.84
CA MET A 184 1.24 -20.18 -17.53
C MET A 184 2.43 -19.22 -17.36
N ARG A 185 2.45 -18.12 -18.12
CA ARG A 185 3.41 -17.03 -17.90
C ARG A 185 2.90 -16.07 -16.84
N LEU A 186 3.83 -15.52 -16.05
CA LEU A 186 3.56 -14.42 -15.13
C LEU A 186 4.26 -13.17 -15.68
N ILE A 187 3.47 -12.18 -16.12
CA ILE A 187 3.98 -10.99 -16.81
C ILE A 187 3.74 -9.76 -15.93
N PRO A 188 4.78 -8.98 -15.58
CA PRO A 188 4.64 -7.71 -14.86
C PRO A 188 3.67 -6.74 -15.55
N PHE A 189 2.89 -5.98 -14.79
CA PHE A 189 1.85 -5.09 -15.31
C PHE A 189 2.34 -4.17 -16.42
N CYS A 190 3.46 -3.48 -16.19
CA CYS A 190 3.99 -2.52 -17.15
C CYS A 190 4.60 -3.21 -18.37
N ALA A 191 5.06 -4.46 -18.28
CA ALA A 191 5.50 -5.21 -19.46
C ALA A 191 4.31 -5.76 -20.26
N TYR A 192 3.21 -6.07 -19.58
CA TYR A 192 1.97 -6.53 -20.19
C TYR A 192 1.28 -5.39 -20.97
N ASN A 193 1.05 -4.25 -20.30
CA ASN A 193 0.24 -3.15 -20.85
C ASN A 193 1.07 -2.05 -21.54
N SER A 194 2.35 -1.92 -21.21
CA SER A 194 3.23 -0.85 -21.72
C SER A 194 4.56 -1.43 -22.22
N GLY A 195 5.46 -0.58 -22.73
CA GLY A 195 6.80 -0.98 -23.18
C GLY A 195 6.75 -2.06 -24.28
N PRO A 196 7.10 -3.34 -23.99
CA PRO A 196 6.94 -4.44 -24.95
C PRO A 196 5.49 -4.77 -25.33
N VAL A 197 4.51 -4.40 -24.50
CA VAL A 197 3.08 -4.65 -24.71
C VAL A 197 2.76 -6.12 -25.02
N TYR A 198 3.19 -7.04 -24.15
CA TYR A 198 2.94 -8.47 -24.31
C TYR A 198 1.45 -8.84 -24.37
N ARG A 199 0.58 -7.96 -23.89
CA ARG A 199 -0.88 -8.09 -23.97
C ARG A 199 -1.35 -8.43 -25.38
N THR A 200 -0.84 -7.78 -26.42
CA THR A 200 -1.33 -8.00 -27.80
C THR A 200 -1.04 -9.40 -28.31
N ASP A 201 0.13 -9.98 -27.98
CA ASP A 201 0.46 -11.38 -28.31
C ASP A 201 -0.47 -12.34 -27.56
N VAL A 202 -0.63 -12.13 -26.25
CA VAL A 202 -1.48 -12.96 -25.39
C VAL A 202 -2.92 -12.94 -25.87
N GLU A 203 -3.50 -11.76 -26.10
CA GLU A 203 -4.88 -11.62 -26.57
C GLU A 203 -5.06 -12.30 -27.93
N LYS A 204 -4.18 -12.07 -28.91
CA LYS A 204 -4.28 -12.75 -30.22
C LYS A 204 -4.26 -14.27 -30.14
N ARG A 205 -3.50 -14.83 -29.20
CA ARG A 205 -3.35 -16.28 -29.05
C ARG A 205 -4.49 -16.94 -28.29
N PHE A 206 -5.10 -16.23 -27.34
CA PHE A 206 -6.02 -16.84 -26.37
C PHE A 206 -7.41 -16.19 -26.31
N SER A 207 -7.65 -15.06 -26.98
CA SER A 207 -8.97 -14.46 -27.02
C SER A 207 -9.96 -15.36 -27.77
N ILE A 208 -11.18 -15.43 -27.27
CA ILE A 208 -12.30 -16.08 -27.94
C ILE A 208 -13.24 -14.96 -28.41
N PRO A 209 -13.69 -14.96 -29.67
CA PRO A 209 -14.71 -14.03 -30.13
C PRO A 209 -15.95 -14.04 -29.22
N LEU A 210 -16.53 -12.87 -28.98
CA LEU A 210 -17.61 -12.72 -28.00
C LEU A 210 -18.84 -13.57 -28.34
N ASP A 211 -19.15 -13.73 -29.63
CA ASP A 211 -20.25 -14.55 -30.13
C ASP A 211 -20.00 -16.06 -29.88
N GLU A 212 -18.76 -16.52 -30.04
CA GLU A 212 -18.39 -17.91 -29.72
C GLU A 212 -18.46 -18.16 -28.20
N TRP A 213 -18.00 -17.19 -27.40
CA TRP A 213 -18.05 -17.30 -25.94
C TRP A 213 -19.50 -17.39 -25.43
N ARG A 214 -20.40 -16.52 -25.93
CA ARG A 214 -21.83 -16.49 -25.60
C ARG A 214 -22.56 -17.79 -25.97
N LYS A 215 -22.22 -18.41 -27.12
CA LYS A 215 -22.79 -19.73 -27.49
C LYS A 215 -22.52 -20.81 -26.44
N LYS A 216 -21.38 -20.75 -25.75
CA LYS A 216 -20.97 -21.73 -24.74
C LYS A 216 -21.44 -21.39 -23.32
N HIS A 217 -21.61 -20.10 -22.99
CA HIS A 217 -21.81 -19.64 -21.60
C HIS A 217 -23.08 -18.78 -21.39
N GLY A 218 -23.83 -18.46 -22.45
CA GLY A 218 -24.96 -17.53 -22.41
C GLY A 218 -24.53 -16.06 -22.27
N ASP A 219 -25.49 -15.17 -22.01
CA ASP A 219 -25.29 -13.71 -21.98
C ASP A 219 -25.06 -13.14 -20.57
N GLN A 220 -24.97 -13.97 -19.54
CA GLN A 220 -25.01 -13.52 -18.14
C GLN A 220 -23.80 -12.65 -17.73
N TYR A 221 -22.69 -12.67 -18.49
CA TYR A 221 -21.44 -11.97 -18.14
C TYR A 221 -20.85 -11.14 -19.30
N THR A 222 -21.64 -10.85 -20.34
CA THR A 222 -21.20 -10.15 -21.56
C THR A 222 -22.32 -9.33 -22.19
#